data_AF-A0A957RHT3-F1
#
_entry.id   AF-A0A957RHT3-F1
#
_cell.length_a   1.000
_cell.length_b   1.000
_cell.length_c   1.000
_cell.angle_alpha   90.00
_cell.angle_beta   90.00
_cell.angle_gamma   90.00
#
_symmetry.space_group_name_H-M   'P 1'
#
loop_
_entity.id
_entity.type
_entity.pdbx_description
1 polymer ?
#
loop_
_entity_poly.entity_id
_entity_poly.type
_entity_poly.pdbx_seq_one_letter_code
_entity_poly.pdbx_strand_id
1 'polypeptide(L)'
;MTKAILIDPTEMRKPSVLKAPEIPINQYVADPAAEEARYGRETLVRVYRDMVVIREFETMLDRIKKEGAYQGIEYQHKGPAHLSIGQEASSVGQALALTPDDFIFGS
;
A
#
# COMPACT_ATOMS: atom_id res chain seq x y z
N MET A 1 -14.53 -22.76 11.05
CA MET A 1 -15.40 -22.34 12.16
C MET A 1 -15.44 -20.82 12.18
N THR A 2 -16.62 -20.22 11.91
CA THR A 2 -16.79 -18.77 11.97
C THR A 2 -16.52 -18.31 13.40
N LYS A 3 -15.50 -17.47 13.61
CA LYS A 3 -15.29 -16.83 14.91
C LYS A 3 -16.49 -15.92 15.16
N ALA A 4 -17.47 -16.39 15.91
CA ALA A 4 -18.56 -15.56 16.41
C ALA A 4 -17.98 -14.68 17.53
N ILE A 5 -17.69 -13.42 17.20
CA ILE A 5 -17.33 -12.43 18.21
C ILE A 5 -18.65 -11.90 18.78
N LEU A 6 -19.01 -12.35 19.97
CA LEU A 6 -20.16 -11.81 20.70
C LEU A 6 -19.84 -10.36 21.11
N ILE A 7 -20.55 -9.40 20.54
CA ILE A 7 -20.44 -7.99 20.90
C ILE A 7 -21.57 -7.67 21.88
N ASP A 8 -21.29 -7.68 23.17
CA ASP A 8 -22.24 -7.31 24.22
C ASP A 8 -22.22 -5.78 24.44
N PRO A 9 -23.31 -5.05 24.15
CA PRO A 9 -23.37 -3.60 24.34
C PRO A 9 -23.13 -3.16 25.79
N THR A 10 -23.48 -3.99 26.76
CA THR A 10 -23.32 -3.73 28.19
C THR A 10 -21.85 -3.74 28.60
N GLU A 11 -21.04 -4.59 27.95
CA GLU A 11 -19.59 -4.66 28.16
C GLU A 11 -18.85 -3.60 27.33
N MET A 12 -19.20 -3.46 26.05
CA MET A 12 -18.54 -2.53 25.13
C MET A 12 -18.73 -1.06 25.50
N ARG A 13 -19.79 -0.72 26.24
CA ARG A 13 -20.08 0.65 26.66
C ARG A 13 -19.75 0.94 28.12
N LYS A 14 -19.02 0.05 28.81
CA LYS A 14 -18.59 0.31 30.19
C LYS A 14 -17.73 1.57 30.27
N PRO A 15 -17.96 2.45 31.26
CA PRO A 15 -17.05 3.55 31.54
C PRO A 15 -15.64 3.02 31.76
N SER A 16 -14.68 3.52 30.97
CA SER A 16 -13.28 3.12 31.05
C SER A 16 -12.39 4.23 30.52
N VAL A 17 -11.09 4.14 30.83
CA VAL A 17 -10.07 5.05 30.30
C VAL A 17 -9.17 4.25 29.36
N LEU A 18 -9.17 4.59 28.08
CA LEU A 18 -8.23 4.05 27.11
C LEU A 18 -6.84 4.65 27.39
N LYS A 19 -5.89 3.81 27.81
CA LYS A 19 -4.47 4.17 27.89
C LYS A 19 -3.75 3.54 26.71
N ALA A 20 -3.42 4.34 25.71
CA ALA A 20 -2.63 3.91 24.56
C ALA A 20 -1.15 4.30 24.75
N PRO A 21 -0.20 3.51 24.23
CA PRO A 21 1.18 3.97 24.08
C PRO A 21 1.23 5.17 23.12
N GLU A 22 2.30 5.96 23.21
CA GLU A 22 2.58 6.95 22.17
C GLU A 22 2.79 6.25 20.84
N ILE A 23 2.08 6.72 19.81
CA ILE A 23 2.20 6.20 18.45
C ILE A 23 3.12 7.18 17.70
N PRO A 24 4.34 6.77 17.34
CA PRO A 24 5.23 7.63 16.57
C PRO A 24 4.64 7.85 15.17
N ILE A 25 4.57 9.11 14.74
CA ILE A 25 4.08 9.51 13.42
C ILE A 25 5.25 10.09 12.65
N ASN A 26 5.50 9.59 11.43
CA ASN A 26 6.52 10.11 10.51
C ASN A 26 7.93 10.22 11.11
N GLN A 27 8.32 9.28 11.99
CA GLN A 27 9.63 9.31 12.65
C GLN A 27 10.73 8.56 11.89
N TYR A 28 10.45 8.10 10.67
CA TYR A 28 11.49 7.49 9.84
C TYR A 28 12.55 8.51 9.49
N VAL A 29 13.81 8.20 9.80
CA VAL A 29 14.99 8.96 9.38
C VAL A 29 15.80 8.06 8.46
N ALA A 30 16.05 8.52 7.25
CA ALA A 30 16.75 7.73 6.24
C ALA A 30 18.21 7.48 6.63
N ASP A 31 18.63 6.20 6.56
CA ASP A 31 20.02 5.78 6.67
C ASP A 31 20.36 4.79 5.55
N PRO A 32 20.81 5.29 4.38
CA PRO A 32 21.07 4.43 3.22
C PRO A 32 22.08 3.31 3.48
N ALA A 33 23.05 3.51 4.38
CA ALA A 33 24.06 2.50 4.69
C ALA A 33 23.44 1.35 5.48
N ALA A 34 22.59 1.66 6.47
CA ALA A 34 21.85 0.66 7.23
C ALA A 34 20.84 -0.10 6.34
N GLU A 35 20.13 0.60 5.44
CA GLU A 35 19.19 -0.03 4.52
C GLU A 35 19.91 -0.95 3.51
N GLU A 36 21.06 -0.51 2.96
CA GLU A 36 21.86 -1.34 2.06
C GLU A 36 22.40 -2.58 2.78
N ALA A 37 22.86 -2.44 4.03
CA ALA A 37 23.32 -3.57 4.84
C ALA A 37 22.19 -4.57 5.14
N ARG A 38 20.95 -4.07 5.33
CA ARG A 38 19.78 -4.90 5.66
C ARG A 38 19.19 -5.62 4.45
N TYR A 39 19.00 -4.91 3.34
CA TYR A 39 18.23 -5.41 2.19
C TYR A 39 19.11 -5.77 0.98
N GLY A 40 20.33 -5.24 0.93
CA GLY A 40 21.22 -5.36 -0.22
C GLY A 40 20.87 -4.40 -1.35
N ARG A 41 21.90 -3.89 -2.03
CA ARG A 41 21.78 -2.89 -3.10
C ARG A 41 20.81 -3.29 -4.21
N GLU A 42 20.88 -4.52 -4.68
CA GLU A 42 20.03 -4.98 -5.78
C GLU A 42 18.54 -4.97 -5.38
N THR A 43 18.24 -5.34 -4.14
CA THR A 43 16.87 -5.29 -3.62
C THR A 43 16.37 -3.86 -3.54
N LEU A 44 17.19 -2.93 -3.06
CA LEU A 44 16.81 -1.51 -3.01
C LEU A 44 16.53 -0.93 -4.41
N VAL A 45 17.32 -1.31 -5.42
CA VAL A 45 17.06 -0.94 -6.82
C VAL A 45 15.75 -1.56 -7.33
N ARG A 46 15.47 -2.82 -6.98
CA ARG A 46 14.19 -3.47 -7.32
C ARG A 46 12.99 -2.79 -6.67
N VAL A 47 13.09 -2.44 -5.38
CA VAL A 47 12.04 -1.69 -4.66
C VAL A 47 11.72 -0.38 -5.37
N TYR A 48 12.75 0.40 -5.72
CA TYR A 48 12.54 1.64 -6.47
C TYR A 48 11.92 1.39 -7.84
N ARG A 49 12.41 0.40 -8.59
CA ARG A 49 11.87 0.01 -9.89
C ARG A 49 10.38 -0.31 -9.79
N ASP A 50 9.98 -1.11 -8.81
CA ASP A 50 8.59 -1.55 -8.66
C ASP A 50 7.68 -0.38 -8.29
N MET A 51 8.15 0.57 -7.47
CA MET A 51 7.42 1.82 -7.22
C MET A 51 7.23 2.65 -8.50
N VAL A 52 8.26 2.77 -9.34
CA VAL A 52 8.17 3.49 -10.62
C VAL A 52 7.21 2.79 -11.59
N VAL A 53 7.22 1.45 -11.62
CA VAL A 53 6.28 0.66 -12.44
C VAL A 53 4.83 0.90 -12.00
N ILE A 54 4.54 0.89 -10.70
CA ILE A 54 3.19 1.20 -10.19
C ILE A 54 2.81 2.63 -10.59
N ARG A 55 3.69 3.61 -10.37
CA ARG A 55 3.43 5.01 -10.76
C ARG A 55 3.08 5.13 -12.24
N GLU A 56 3.84 4.47 -13.13
CA GLU A 56 3.60 4.56 -14.57
C GLU A 56 2.29 3.89 -14.95
N PHE A 57 1.98 2.72 -14.37
CA PHE A 57 0.73 2.02 -14.61
C PHE A 57 -0.49 2.86 -14.18
N GLU A 58 -0.44 3.45 -12.98
CA GLU A 58 -1.48 4.31 -12.46
C GLU A 58 -1.63 5.60 -13.29
N THR A 59 -0.50 6.18 -13.74
CA THR A 59 -0.50 7.35 -14.64
C THR A 59 -1.09 7.02 -16.01
N MET A 60 -0.80 5.83 -16.53
CA MET A 60 -1.41 5.32 -17.76
C MET A 60 -2.94 5.24 -17.61
N LEU A 61 -3.43 4.66 -16.51
CA LEU A 61 -4.86 4.57 -16.24
C LEU A 61 -5.49 5.97 -16.12
N ASP A 62 -4.85 6.91 -15.41
CA ASP A 62 -5.31 8.29 -15.30
C ASP A 62 -5.48 8.96 -16.68
N ARG A 63 -4.49 8.82 -17.55
CA ARG A 63 -4.53 9.35 -18.93
C ARG A 63 -5.63 8.72 -19.75
N ILE A 64 -5.75 7.39 -19.72
CA ILE A 64 -6.85 6.67 -20.37
C ILE A 64 -8.22 7.20 -19.91
N LYS A 65 -8.40 7.45 -18.61
CA LYS A 65 -9.67 7.95 -18.06
C LYS A 65 -10.01 9.36 -18.49
N LYS A 66 -9.00 10.24 -18.59
CA LYS A 66 -9.19 11.66 -18.93
C LYS A 66 -9.22 11.91 -20.43
N GLU A 67 -8.37 11.22 -21.17
CA GLU A 67 -8.06 11.51 -22.57
C GLU A 67 -8.54 10.42 -23.53
N GLY A 68 -8.89 9.22 -23.03
CA GLY A 68 -9.33 8.09 -23.86
C GLY A 68 -8.20 7.38 -24.60
N ALA A 69 -6.94 7.73 -24.34
CA ALA A 69 -5.78 7.12 -24.95
C ALA A 69 -4.56 7.16 -24.03
N TYR A 70 -3.59 6.29 -24.30
CA TYR A 70 -2.25 6.35 -23.72
C TYR A 70 -1.21 5.96 -24.77
N GLN A 71 -0.19 6.79 -24.95
CA GLN A 71 0.85 6.60 -25.98
C GLN A 71 0.29 6.32 -27.39
N GLY A 72 -0.82 6.98 -27.75
CA GLY A 72 -1.49 6.80 -29.05
C GLY A 72 -2.34 5.53 -29.17
N ILE A 73 -2.43 4.73 -28.11
CA ILE A 73 -3.32 3.57 -28.04
C ILE A 73 -4.65 4.04 -27.46
N GLU A 74 -5.71 4.00 -28.25
CA GLU A 74 -7.06 4.36 -27.83
C GLU A 74 -7.69 3.24 -26.99
N TYR A 75 -8.27 3.62 -25.85
CA TYR A 75 -9.06 2.73 -25.02
C TYR A 75 -10.04 3.54 -24.16
N GLN A 76 -11.33 3.21 -24.28
CA GLN A 76 -12.38 3.90 -23.52
C GLN A 76 -12.76 3.10 -22.27
N HIS A 77 -12.25 3.51 -21.11
CA HIS A 77 -12.56 2.86 -19.84
C HIS A 77 -13.86 3.40 -19.20
N LYS A 78 -14.95 2.64 -19.34
CA LYS A 78 -16.31 3.04 -18.94
C LYS A 78 -16.61 2.95 -17.42
N GLY A 79 -15.78 2.26 -16.64
CA GLY A 79 -15.99 2.07 -15.19
C GLY A 79 -15.31 3.12 -14.31
N PRO A 80 -15.53 3.13 -12.98
CA PRO A 80 -14.72 3.92 -12.06
C PRO A 80 -13.28 3.39 -12.02
N ALA A 81 -12.31 4.28 -11.75
CA ALA A 81 -10.92 3.90 -11.50
C ALA A 81 -10.49 4.50 -10.16
N HIS A 82 -9.99 3.66 -9.25
CA HIS A 82 -9.42 4.07 -7.98
C HIS A 82 -7.90 4.00 -8.12
N LEU A 83 -7.27 5.16 -8.21
CA LEU A 83 -5.84 5.24 -8.45
C LEU A 83 -5.08 5.33 -7.13
N SER A 84 -3.99 4.58 -7.01
CA SER A 84 -3.14 4.55 -5.81
C SER A 84 -1.91 5.47 -5.90
N ILE A 85 -1.95 6.48 -6.78
CA ILE A 85 -0.85 7.44 -6.98
C ILE A 85 -0.46 8.09 -5.65
N GLY A 86 0.81 7.94 -5.27
CA GLY A 86 1.35 8.43 -3.99
C GLY A 86 1.36 7.38 -2.87
N GLN A 87 0.86 6.17 -3.11
CA GLN A 87 0.86 5.05 -2.16
C GLN A 87 1.80 3.92 -2.59
N GLU A 88 2.69 4.14 -3.55
CA GLU A 88 3.53 3.09 -4.14
C GLU A 88 4.45 2.45 -3.08
N ALA A 89 4.99 3.26 -2.17
CA ALA A 89 5.84 2.79 -1.08
C ALA A 89 5.08 1.86 -0.11
N SER A 90 3.77 2.08 0.08
CA SER A 90 2.94 1.22 0.92
C SER A 90 2.78 -0.17 0.29
N SER A 91 2.43 -0.22 -1.00
CA SER A 91 2.25 -1.48 -1.72
C SER A 91 3.56 -2.27 -1.85
N VAL A 92 4.64 -1.61 -2.28
CA VAL A 92 5.95 -2.27 -2.46
C VAL A 92 6.58 -2.63 -1.12
N GLY A 93 6.48 -1.75 -0.12
CA GLY A 93 7.00 -2.00 1.23
C GLY A 93 6.31 -3.18 1.91
N GLN A 94 4.99 -3.32 1.75
CA GLN A 94 4.27 -4.51 2.24
C GLN A 94 4.73 -5.76 1.49
N ALA A 95 4.81 -5.73 0.16
CA ALA A 95 5.22 -6.87 -0.64
C ALA A 95 6.66 -7.34 -0.33
N LEU A 96 7.55 -6.42 0.03
CA LEU A 96 8.94 -6.72 0.41
C LEU A 96 9.05 -7.65 1.61
N ALA A 97 8.04 -7.67 2.49
CA ALA A 97 8.00 -8.51 3.68
C ALA A 97 7.32 -9.87 3.46
N LEU A 98 6.82 -10.13 2.24
CA LEU A 98 6.01 -11.29 1.91
C LEU A 98 6.68 -12.17 0.86
N THR A 99 6.17 -13.39 0.77
CA THR A 99 6.43 -14.34 -0.32
C THR A 99 5.19 -14.46 -1.22
N PRO A 100 5.32 -15.00 -2.44
CA PRO A 100 4.15 -15.24 -3.31
C PRO A 100 3.10 -16.19 -2.72
N ASP A 101 3.46 -17.00 -1.72
CA ASP A 101 2.57 -17.95 -1.04
C ASP A 101 1.78 -17.30 0.10
N ASP A 102 2.13 -16.07 0.50
CA ASP A 102 1.42 -15.33 1.53
C ASP A 102 0.11 -14.73 1.01
N PHE A 103 -0.88 -14.63 1.90
CA PHE A 103 -2.19 -14.07 1.56
C PHE A 103 -2.22 -12.55 1.75
N ILE A 104 -2.69 -11.84 0.73
CA ILE A 104 -3.00 -10.40 0.81
C ILE A 104 -4.52 -10.24 0.76
N PHE A 105 -5.08 -9.59 1.77
CA PHE A 105 -6.51 -9.25 1.83
C PHE A 105 -6.66 -7.74 1.60
N GLY A 106 -7.13 -7.38 0.41
CA GLY A 106 -7.43 -6.00 0.03
C GLY A 106 -8.94 -5.67 0.12
N SER A 107 -9.26 -4.39 -0.12
CA SER A 107 -10.62 -3.90 -0.36
C SER A 107 -10.96 -3.88 -1.84
#